data_AF-A0AAW1XKH9-F1
#
_entry.id   AF-A0AAW1XKH9-F1
#
_cell.length_a   1.000
_cell.length_b   1.000
_cell.length_c   1.000
_cell.angle_alpha   90.00
_cell.angle_beta   90.00
_cell.angle_gamma   90.00
#
_symmetry.space_group_name_H-M   'P 1'
#
loop_
_entity.id
_entity.type
_entity.pdbx_description
1 polymer ?
#
loop_
_entity_poly.entity_id
_entity_poly.type
_entity_poly.pdbx_seq_one_letter_code
_entity_poly.pdbx_strand_id
1 'polypeptide(L)'
;MGLVDAIEGVRFSHMSSIPSCDYSPFPRNWIPDHERLLRDYIRLEDPKFFCALHRSIKKDGLNLPQDEISEILWHFKTLGVRNYQLKEKRNKNMIAWTCVVHDETYHRADNEASSIVDGGQTPA
;
A
#
# COMPACT_ATOMS: atom_id res chain seq x y z
N MET A 1 9.44 -46.74 -36.47
CA MET A 1 10.84 -46.49 -36.85
C MET A 1 10.84 -45.40 -37.91
N GLY A 2 10.96 -44.13 -37.49
CA GLY A 2 10.88 -42.94 -38.35
C GLY A 2 12.10 -42.04 -38.12
N LEU A 3 12.62 -41.50 -39.22
CA LEU A 3 13.92 -40.86 -39.44
C LEU A 3 14.21 -39.54 -38.67
N VAL A 4 13.73 -39.32 -37.44
CA VAL A 4 13.65 -37.96 -36.86
C VAL A 4 14.44 -37.76 -35.56
N ASP A 5 15.38 -38.64 -35.21
CA ASP A 5 16.25 -38.48 -34.03
C ASP A 5 17.76 -38.51 -34.31
N ALA A 6 18.21 -38.38 -35.56
CA ALA A 6 19.61 -38.66 -35.93
C ALA A 6 20.47 -37.41 -36.26
N ILE A 7 20.30 -36.30 -35.54
CA ILE A 7 21.32 -35.23 -35.52
C ILE A 7 22.03 -35.30 -34.16
N GLU A 8 23.27 -35.77 -34.18
CA GLU A 8 24.10 -35.92 -32.98
C GLU A 8 24.25 -34.57 -32.25
N GLY A 9 23.79 -34.51 -31.00
CA GLY A 9 23.82 -33.30 -30.17
C GLY A 9 22.54 -32.45 -30.17
N VAL A 10 21.53 -32.76 -30.99
CA VAL A 10 20.25 -32.03 -31.01
C VAL A 10 19.16 -32.86 -30.34
N ARG A 11 18.65 -32.38 -29.20
CA ARG A 11 17.48 -32.97 -28.54
C ARG A 11 16.21 -32.32 -29.08
N PHE A 12 15.44 -33.05 -29.90
CA PHE A 12 14.13 -32.60 -30.33
C PHE A 12 13.11 -32.83 -29.21
N SER A 13 12.40 -31.77 -28.83
CA SER A 13 11.24 -31.90 -27.93
C SER A 13 10.02 -32.25 -28.77
N HIS A 14 9.24 -33.23 -28.32
CA HIS A 14 8.02 -33.63 -29.02
C HIS A 14 7.07 -32.42 -29.15
N MET A 15 6.46 -32.19 -30.31
CA MET A 15 5.61 -31.00 -30.55
C MET A 15 4.52 -30.80 -29.48
N SER A 16 4.03 -31.89 -28.87
CA SER A 16 3.05 -31.83 -27.78
C SER A 16 3.57 -31.26 -26.45
N SER A 17 4.87 -31.05 -26.32
CA SER A 17 5.51 -30.43 -25.13
C SER A 17 5.68 -28.91 -25.28
N ILE A 18 5.42 -28.37 -26.47
CA ILE A 18 5.45 -26.93 -26.72
C ILE A 18 4.06 -26.38 -26.36
N PRO A 19 3.95 -25.42 -25.41
CA PRO A 19 2.67 -24.82 -25.09
C PRO A 19 2.08 -24.16 -26.35
N SER A 20 0.76 -24.25 -26.54
CA SER A 20 0.10 -23.59 -27.66
C SER A 20 0.34 -22.08 -27.57
N CYS A 21 0.93 -21.49 -28.61
CA CYS A 21 1.15 -20.05 -28.69
C CYS A 21 -0.20 -19.32 -28.75
N ASP A 22 -0.31 -18.23 -27.99
CA ASP A 22 -1.44 -17.31 -28.09
C ASP A 22 -1.26 -16.44 -29.33
N TYR A 23 -2.00 -16.75 -30.39
CA TYR A 23 -2.05 -15.97 -31.63
C TYR A 23 -3.18 -14.93 -31.60
N SER A 24 -3.71 -14.58 -30.42
CA SER A 24 -4.71 -13.52 -30.30
C SER A 24 -4.15 -12.25 -30.94
N PRO A 25 -4.85 -11.69 -31.95
CA PRO A 25 -4.38 -10.51 -32.63
C PRO A 25 -4.34 -9.34 -31.65
N PHE A 26 -3.36 -8.46 -31.82
CA PHE A 26 -3.29 -7.24 -31.03
C PHE A 26 -4.58 -6.43 -31.17
N PRO A 27 -5.03 -5.71 -30.12
CA PRO A 27 -6.18 -4.82 -30.20
C PRO A 27 -6.05 -3.84 -31.38
N ARG A 28 -7.17 -3.48 -32.01
CA ARG A 28 -7.21 -2.68 -33.26
C ARG A 28 -6.52 -1.30 -33.21
N ASN A 29 -6.11 -0.82 -32.04
CA ASN A 29 -5.37 0.43 -31.84
C ASN A 29 -4.19 0.25 -30.88
N TRP A 30 -3.71 -0.99 -30.71
CA TRP A 30 -2.54 -1.24 -29.88
C TRP A 30 -1.30 -0.71 -30.58
N ILE A 31 -0.62 0.19 -29.90
CA ILE A 31 0.66 0.75 -30.32
C ILE A 31 1.67 0.29 -29.27
N PRO A 32 2.76 -0.39 -29.68
CA PRO A 32 3.84 -0.73 -28.77
C PRO A 32 4.40 0.52 -28.07
N ASP A 33 4.81 0.39 -26.80
CA ASP A 33 5.33 1.53 -26.03
C ASP A 33 6.53 2.21 -26.70
N HIS A 34 7.41 1.42 -27.32
CA HIS A 34 8.56 1.95 -28.04
C HIS A 34 8.15 2.80 -29.25
N GLU A 35 7.09 2.42 -29.97
CA GLU A 35 6.58 3.19 -31.11
C GLU A 35 5.96 4.51 -30.63
N ARG A 36 5.24 4.49 -29.52
CA ARG A 36 4.70 5.71 -28.90
C ARG A 36 5.80 6.69 -28.54
N LEU A 37 6.87 6.20 -27.92
CA LEU A 37 8.05 7.00 -27.57
C LEU A 37 8.69 7.61 -28.82
N LEU A 38 8.89 6.83 -29.89
CA LEU A 38 9.44 7.34 -31.15
C LEU A 38 8.55 8.43 -31.79
N ARG A 39 7.22 8.27 -31.77
CA ARG A 39 6.28 9.29 -32.26
C ARG A 39 6.42 10.60 -31.48
N ASP A 40 6.60 10.52 -30.16
CA ASP A 40 6.82 11.71 -29.33
C ASP A 40 8.18 12.37 -29.61
N TYR A 41 9.24 11.59 -29.90
CA TYR A 41 10.52 12.16 -30.35
C TYR A 41 10.40 12.88 -31.70
N ILE A 42 9.65 12.34 -32.66
CA ILE A 42 9.41 13.02 -33.95
C ILE A 42 8.71 14.37 -33.75
N ARG A 43 7.77 14.46 -32.79
CA ARG A 43 7.09 15.73 -32.48
C ARG A 43 8.02 16.81 -31.95
N LEU A 44 9.21 16.46 -31.44
CA LEU A 44 10.21 17.44 -31.01
C LEU A 44 10.86 18.18 -32.17
N GLU A 45 10.69 17.72 -33.42
CA GLU A 45 11.13 18.46 -34.61
C GLU A 45 10.38 19.80 -34.77
N ASP A 46 9.13 19.89 -34.30
CA ASP A 46 8.38 21.15 -34.28
C ASP A 46 8.95 22.11 -33.21
N PRO A 47 9.53 23.26 -33.62
CA PRO A 47 10.13 24.21 -32.69
C PRO A 47 9.12 24.78 -31.69
N LYS A 48 7.85 24.92 -32.06
CA LYS A 48 6.80 25.45 -31.17
C LYS A 48 6.51 24.46 -30.05
N PHE A 49 6.32 23.20 -30.41
CA PHE A 49 6.11 22.12 -29.44
C PHE A 49 7.32 21.96 -28.53
N PHE A 50 8.53 21.93 -29.09
CA PHE A 50 9.76 21.82 -28.32
C PHE A 50 9.91 22.97 -27.31
N CYS A 51 9.70 24.22 -27.74
CA CYS A 51 9.79 25.39 -26.84
C CYS A 51 8.77 25.32 -25.70
N ALA A 52 7.55 24.87 -25.98
CA ALA A 52 6.50 24.71 -24.97
C ALA A 52 6.86 23.60 -23.97
N LEU A 53 7.29 22.43 -24.47
CA LEU A 53 7.72 21.31 -23.64
C LEU A 53 8.91 21.70 -22.75
N HIS A 54 9.92 22.36 -23.33
CA HIS A 54 11.10 22.80 -22.60
C HIS A 54 10.75 23.82 -21.50
N ARG A 55 9.79 24.72 -21.74
CA ARG A 55 9.27 25.64 -20.70
C ARG A 55 8.54 24.90 -19.58
N SER A 56 7.73 23.90 -19.91
CA SER A 56 7.04 23.07 -18.91
C SER A 56 8.05 22.31 -18.06
N ILE A 57 9.01 21.62 -18.69
CA ILE A 57 10.08 20.89 -17.97
C ILE A 57 10.87 21.82 -17.05
N LYS A 58 11.21 23.04 -17.49
CA LYS A 58 11.92 24.01 -16.62
C LYS A 58 11.07 24.52 -15.46
N LYS A 59 9.75 24.61 -15.63
CA LYS A 59 8.82 25.12 -14.61
C LYS A 59 8.47 24.04 -13.60
N ASP A 60 8.09 22.87 -14.08
CA ASP A 60 7.49 21.79 -13.30
C ASP A 60 8.56 20.78 -12.85
N GLY A 61 9.76 20.83 -13.43
CA GLY A 61 10.85 19.89 -13.14
C GLY A 61 10.65 18.53 -13.83
N LEU A 62 11.62 17.65 -13.66
CA LEU A 62 11.50 16.22 -13.97
C LEU A 62 11.56 15.48 -12.65
N ASN A 63 10.59 14.60 -12.41
CA ASN A 63 10.68 13.65 -11.32
C ASN A 63 11.52 12.47 -11.80
N LEU A 64 12.57 12.14 -11.05
CA LEU A 64 13.26 10.87 -11.27
C LEU A 64 12.43 9.75 -10.62
N PRO A 65 12.50 8.51 -11.14
CA PRO A 65 11.91 7.36 -10.47
C PRO A 65 12.34 7.23 -9.00
N GLN A 66 13.57 7.68 -8.68
CA GLN A 66 14.07 7.73 -7.31
C GLN A 66 13.26 8.70 -6.43
N ASP A 67 12.85 9.84 -6.96
CA ASP A 67 12.06 10.84 -6.23
C ASP A 67 10.67 10.27 -5.93
N GLU A 68 10.03 9.64 -6.92
CA GLU A 68 8.73 8.98 -6.75
C GLU A 68 8.77 7.87 -5.68
N ILE A 69 9.79 7.01 -5.73
CA ILE A 69 9.99 5.96 -4.73
C ILE A 69 10.23 6.56 -3.35
N SER A 70 11.01 7.65 -3.26
CA SER A 70 11.30 8.31 -1.99
C SER A 70 10.06 8.94 -1.36
N GLU A 71 9.19 9.55 -2.16
CA GLU A 71 7.90 10.10 -1.70
C GLU A 71 6.99 8.97 -1.19
N ILE A 72 6.89 7.86 -1.92
CA ILE A 72 6.11 6.69 -1.48
C ILE A 72 6.64 6.16 -0.14
N LEU A 73 7.96 5.99 -0.02
CA LEU A 73 8.58 5.53 1.21
C LEU A 73 8.40 6.51 2.37
N TRP A 74 8.51 7.81 2.09
CA TRP A 74 8.31 8.87 3.07
C TRP A 74 6.86 8.88 3.57
N HIS A 75 5.88 8.75 2.68
CA HIS A 75 4.47 8.59 3.04
C HIS A 75 4.25 7.36 3.92
N PHE A 76 4.81 6.21 3.54
CA PHE A 76 4.66 4.99 4.35
C PHE A 76 5.28 5.14 5.74
N LYS A 77 6.48 5.72 5.81
CA LYS A 77 7.18 5.97 7.07
C LYS A 77 6.42 6.95 7.96
N THR A 78 5.96 8.07 7.41
CA THR A 78 5.24 9.11 8.18
C THR A 78 3.87 8.64 8.65
N LEU A 79 3.11 7.92 7.82
CA LEU A 79 1.83 7.32 8.21
C LEU A 79 2.03 6.22 9.25
N GLY A 80 3.08 5.40 9.13
CA GLY A 80 3.46 4.41 10.14
C GLY A 80 3.76 5.04 11.50
N VAL A 81 4.58 6.10 11.52
CA VAL A 81 4.91 6.86 12.74
C VAL A 81 3.67 7.51 13.35
N ARG A 82 2.81 8.12 12.54
CA ARG A 82 1.56 8.74 13.00
C ARG A 82 0.62 7.70 13.62
N ASN A 83 0.48 6.54 12.99
CA ASN A 83 -0.34 5.45 13.50
C ASN A 83 0.20 4.89 14.82
N TYR A 84 1.52 4.76 14.95
CA TYR A 84 2.16 4.37 16.22
C TYR A 84 1.86 5.38 17.34
N GLN A 85 2.06 6.67 17.09
CA GLN A 85 1.78 7.72 18.08
C GLN A 85 0.30 7.76 18.48
N LEU A 86 -0.63 7.56 17.53
CA LEU A 86 -2.06 7.48 17.83
C LEU A 86 -2.42 6.25 18.65
N LYS A 87 -1.74 5.11 18.43
CA LYS A 87 -1.92 3.90 19.24
C LYS A 87 -1.38 4.12 20.66
N GLU A 88 -0.22 4.75 20.79
CA GLU A 88 0.37 5.07 22.10
C GLU A 88 -0.49 6.04 22.89
N LYS A 89 -1.02 7.11 22.25
CA LYS A 89 -1.97 8.03 22.89
C LYS A 89 -3.26 7.33 23.30
N ARG A 90 -3.80 6.44 22.47
CA ARG A 90 -4.97 5.61 22.83
C ARG A 90 -4.68 4.70 24.02
N ASN A 91 -3.53 4.04 24.06
CA ASN A 91 -3.13 3.21 25.19
C ASN A 91 -2.94 4.02 26.47
N LYS A 92 -2.30 5.20 26.40
CA LYS A 92 -2.15 6.10 27.54
C LYS A 92 -3.49 6.62 28.05
N ASN A 93 -4.40 7.01 27.14
CA ASN A 93 -5.77 7.36 27.52
C ASN A 93 -6.50 6.16 28.14
N MET A 94 -6.38 4.97 27.58
CA MET A 94 -7.02 3.78 28.14
C MET A 94 -6.51 3.49 29.55
N ILE A 95 -5.19 3.56 29.79
CA ILE A 95 -4.59 3.39 31.12
C ILE A 95 -5.05 4.50 32.07
N ALA A 96 -5.09 5.75 31.62
CA ALA A 96 -5.59 6.87 32.43
C ALA A 96 -7.07 6.67 32.81
N TRP A 97 -7.92 6.22 31.88
CA TRP A 97 -9.31 5.88 32.15
C TRP A 97 -9.43 4.71 33.13
N THR A 98 -8.59 3.66 33.00
CA THR A 98 -8.57 2.56 33.97
C THR A 98 -8.17 3.04 35.36
N CYS A 99 -7.18 3.95 35.48
CA CYS A 99 -6.80 4.55 36.76
C CYS A 99 -7.93 5.41 37.35
N VAL A 100 -8.62 6.22 36.54
CA VAL A 100 -9.78 7.03 37.00
C VAL A 100 -10.92 6.12 37.48
N VAL A 101 -11.24 5.05 36.75
CA VAL A 101 -12.28 4.09 37.15
C VAL A 101 -11.87 3.32 38.42
N HIS A 102 -10.58 3.03 38.60
CA HIS A 102 -10.10 2.40 39.84
C HIS A 102 -10.20 3.33 41.06
N ASP A 103 -9.99 4.63 40.89
CA ASP A 103 -10.12 5.64 41.96
C ASP A 103 -11.59 5.84 42.35
N GLU A 104 -12.50 5.91 41.37
CA GLU A 104 -13.94 6.01 41.61
C GLU A 104 -14.54 4.76 42.28
N THR A 105 -14.02 3.57 41.95
CA THR A 105 -14.47 2.31 42.58
C THR A 105 -13.92 2.15 44.00
N TYR A 106 -12.70 2.61 44.27
CA TYR A 106 -12.13 2.62 45.62
C TYR A 106 -12.91 3.56 46.55
N HIS A 107 -13.26 4.77 46.10
CA HIS A 107 -14.07 5.71 46.88
C HIS A 107 -15.54 5.30 47.07
N ARG A 108 -16.06 4.34 46.30
CA ARG A 108 -17.42 3.81 46.47
C ARG A 108 -17.49 2.69 47.52
N ALA A 109 -16.44 1.88 47.67
CA ALA A 109 -16.40 0.79 48.63
C ALA A 109 -16.38 1.26 50.10
N ASP A 110 -15.80 2.43 50.38
CA ASP A 110 -15.73 2.99 51.73
C ASP A 110 -17.08 3.55 52.25
N ASN A 111 -18.03 3.83 51.35
CA ASN A 111 -19.36 4.35 51.71
C ASN A 111 -20.39 3.24 52.01
N GLU A 112 -20.17 1.99 51.58
CA GLU A 112 -21.07 0.86 51.87
C GLU A 112 -20.72 0.14 53.20
N ALA A 113 -19.48 0.27 53.70
CA ALA A 113 -19.08 -0.32 54.98
C ALA A 113 -19.62 0.42 56.23
N SER A 114 -20.27 1.58 56.08
CA SER A 114 -20.78 2.40 57.19
C SER A 114 -22.28 2.27 57.50
N SER A 115 -23.03 1.36 56.85
CA SER A 115 -24.50 1.33 56.98
C SER A 115 -25.12 0.09 57.64
N ILE A 116 -24.34 -0.82 58.24
CA ILE A 116 -24.90 -1.95 58.99
C ILE A 116 -24.87 -1.66 60.50
N VAL A 117 -25.83 -0.87 60.98
CA VAL A 117 -26.25 -0.85 62.39
C VAL A 117 -27.78 -0.69 62.48
N ASP A 118 -28.39 -1.82 62.83
CA ASP A 118 -29.51 -2.01 63.78
C ASP A 118 -30.98 -1.76 63.35
N GLY A 119 -31.84 -2.67 63.82
CA GLY A 119 -33.29 -2.59 63.64
C GLY A 119 -34.07 -3.91 63.79
N GLY A 120 -33.82 -4.69 64.84
CA GLY A 120 -34.68 -5.82 65.22
C GLY A 120 -35.85 -5.39 66.11
N GLN A 121 -37.08 -5.43 65.59
CA GLN A 121 -38.30 -4.96 66.25
C GLN A 121 -39.22 -6.14 66.61
N THR A 122 -39.57 -6.28 67.89
CA THR A 122 -40.69 -7.11 68.41
C THR A 122 -41.96 -6.26 68.56
N PRO A 123 -43.14 -6.83 68.27
CA PRO A 123 -44.35 -6.44 68.99
C PRO A 123 -45.12 -7.63 69.58
N ALA A 124 -45.99 -7.29 70.53
CA ALA A 124 -46.88 -8.14 71.33
C ALA A 124 -48.02 -8.80 70.55
#